data_AF-A0A354CQR5-F1
#
_entry.id   AF-A0A354CQR5-F1
#
_cell.length_a   1.000
_cell.length_b   1.000
_cell.length_c   1.000
_cell.angle_alpha   90.00
_cell.angle_beta   90.00
_cell.angle_gamma   90.00
#
_symmetry.space_group_name_H-M   'P 1'
#
loop_
_entity.id
_entity.type
_entity.pdbx_description
1 polymer ?
#
loop_
_entity_poly.entity_id
_entity_poly.type
_entity_poly.pdbx_seq_one_letter_code
_entity_poly.pdbx_strand_id
1 'polypeptide(L)'
;MMTAGLHGECEDDRKVAANIGLILAAVYATLIMLVYFTQLTTVNNEQLNEQAINLLDFSKFGLIFNYDLLGYGVMALSTFFTGLSMKPKNKTDKWLRALMIIHGVFYFSCTFMPITGMFAKMSSDGEGIGGRFALVAWCVYFLPVGILSFLHFRKR
;
A
#
# COMPACT_ATOMS: atom_id res chain seq x y z
N MET A 1 -9.36 7.16 4.38
CA MET A 1 -10.73 7.68 4.14
C MET A 1 -11.64 6.66 3.45
N MET A 2 -11.28 6.11 2.27
CA MET A 2 -12.09 5.10 1.56
C MET A 2 -12.47 3.88 2.41
N THR A 3 -11.51 3.20 3.04
CA THR A 3 -11.76 2.01 3.86
C THR A 3 -12.71 2.29 5.04
N ALA A 4 -12.57 3.44 5.69
CA ALA A 4 -13.47 3.85 6.77
C ALA A 4 -14.89 4.13 6.26
N GLY A 5 -15.03 4.78 5.11
CA GLY A 5 -16.33 4.98 4.47
C GLY A 5 -17.03 3.66 4.13
N LEU A 6 -16.31 2.73 3.51
CA LEU A 6 -16.85 1.39 3.17
C LEU A 6 -17.15 0.55 4.42
N HIS A 7 -16.36 0.71 5.50
CA HIS A 7 -16.65 0.09 6.80
C HIS A 7 -17.96 0.60 7.42
N GLY A 8 -18.21 1.91 7.34
CA GLY A 8 -19.43 2.53 7.83
C GLY A 8 -20.69 2.02 7.14
N GLU A 9 -20.59 1.64 5.87
CA GLU A 9 -21.70 1.09 5.07
C GLU A 9 -21.86 -0.43 5.18
N CYS A 10 -20.93 -1.11 5.84
CA CYS A 10 -20.90 -2.56 5.92
C CYS A 10 -22.10 -3.10 6.73
N GLU A 11 -22.81 -4.08 6.15
CA GLU A 11 -23.82 -4.89 6.81
C GLU A 11 -23.22 -5.74 7.95
N ASP A 12 -24.04 -6.14 8.92
CA ASP A 12 -23.57 -6.81 10.14
C ASP A 12 -22.91 -8.18 9.87
N ASP A 13 -23.37 -8.90 8.85
CA ASP A 13 -22.84 -10.21 8.44
C ASP A 13 -21.40 -10.13 7.89
N ARG A 14 -20.90 -8.93 7.59
CA ARG A 14 -19.57 -8.68 7.00
C ARG A 14 -18.66 -7.82 7.88
N LYS A 15 -19.10 -7.48 9.09
CA LYS A 15 -18.40 -6.55 9.98
C LYS A 15 -16.99 -7.01 10.34
N VAL A 16 -16.78 -8.32 10.45
CA VAL A 16 -15.45 -8.91 10.70
C VAL A 16 -14.47 -8.55 9.59
N ALA A 17 -14.84 -8.77 8.32
CA ALA A 17 -13.99 -8.42 7.19
C ALA A 17 -13.74 -6.90 7.13
N ALA A 18 -14.77 -6.09 7.39
CA ALA A 18 -14.61 -4.64 7.43
C ALA A 18 -13.64 -4.19 8.54
N ASN A 19 -13.75 -4.75 9.75
CA ASN A 19 -12.87 -4.44 10.88
C ASN A 19 -11.42 -4.82 10.57
N ILE A 20 -11.19 -6.01 10.01
CA ILE A 20 -9.85 -6.44 9.58
C ILE A 20 -9.29 -5.44 8.55
N GLY A 21 -10.08 -5.09 7.53
CA GLY A 21 -9.69 -4.11 6.52
C GLY A 21 -9.29 -2.76 7.13
N LEU A 22 -10.07 -2.25 8.08
CA LEU A 22 -9.83 -0.98 8.75
C LEU A 22 -8.59 -1.00 9.65
N ILE A 23 -8.42 -2.06 10.45
CA ILE A 23 -7.24 -2.22 11.32
C ILE A 23 -5.97 -2.28 10.48
N LEU A 24 -5.97 -3.08 9.41
CA LEU A 24 -4.82 -3.16 8.50
C LEU A 24 -4.55 -1.82 7.80
N ALA A 25 -5.58 -1.05 7.45
CA ALA A 25 -5.39 0.30 6.91
C ALA A 25 -4.67 1.22 7.91
N ALA A 26 -5.03 1.12 9.20
CA ALA A 26 -4.37 1.88 10.25
C ALA A 26 -2.91 1.45 10.44
N VAL A 27 -2.62 0.14 10.42
CA VAL A 27 -1.24 -0.38 10.49
C VAL A 27 -0.41 0.13 9.30
N TYR A 28 -0.95 0.04 8.09
CA TYR A 28 -0.31 0.61 6.89
C TYR A 28 -0.01 2.09 7.06
N ALA A 29 -1.00 2.89 7.47
CA ALA A 29 -0.82 4.32 7.67
C ALA A 29 0.32 4.62 8.66
N THR A 30 0.40 3.89 9.77
CA THR A 30 1.48 4.01 10.75
C THR A 30 2.85 3.69 10.13
N LEU A 31 2.98 2.57 9.43
CA LEU A 31 4.26 2.15 8.82
C LEU A 31 4.76 3.18 7.80
N ILE A 32 3.89 3.64 6.91
CA ILE A 32 4.26 4.65 5.91
C ILE A 32 4.58 6.00 6.55
N MET A 33 3.83 6.41 7.58
CA MET A 33 4.16 7.64 8.30
C MET A 33 5.55 7.57 8.93
N LEU A 34 5.97 6.43 9.49
CA LEU A 34 7.33 6.27 10.02
C LEU A 34 8.39 6.40 8.92
N VAL A 35 8.16 5.78 7.75
CA VAL A 35 9.05 5.88 6.59
C VAL A 35 9.21 7.34 6.15
N TYR A 36 8.10 8.02 5.85
CA TYR A 36 8.12 9.40 5.37
C TYR A 36 8.68 10.37 6.40
N PHE A 37 8.28 10.22 7.67
CA PHE A 37 8.78 11.07 8.75
C PHE A 37 10.29 10.92 8.91
N THR A 38 10.82 9.69 8.81
CA THR A 38 12.28 9.44 8.86
C THR A 38 13.00 10.09 7.67
N GLN A 39 12.44 10.02 6.46
CA GLN A 39 13.03 10.69 5.29
C GLN A 39 13.08 12.22 5.46
N LEU A 40 11.99 12.82 5.94
CA LEU A 40 11.85 14.26 6.06
C LEU A 40 12.61 14.85 7.27
N THR A 41 12.87 14.05 8.30
CA THR A 41 13.54 14.50 9.52
C THR A 41 15.01 14.08 9.54
N THR A 42 15.30 12.79 9.76
CA THR A 42 16.66 12.29 9.92
C THR A 42 17.45 12.33 8.62
N VAL A 43 16.93 11.79 7.52
CA VAL A 43 17.69 11.69 6.25
C VAL A 43 17.93 13.08 5.63
N ASN A 44 16.93 13.96 5.69
CA ASN A 44 17.05 15.29 5.09
C ASN A 44 17.91 16.28 5.91
N ASN A 45 17.88 16.21 7.25
CA ASN A 45 18.49 17.24 8.09
C ASN A 45 19.82 16.83 8.73
N GLU A 46 20.13 15.53 8.84
CA GLU A 46 21.35 15.06 9.48
C GLU A 46 22.43 14.66 8.47
N GLN A 47 23.70 14.82 8.86
CA GLN A 47 24.83 14.26 8.12
C GLN A 47 25.04 12.81 8.55
N LEU A 48 24.33 11.90 7.88
CA LEU A 48 24.42 10.47 8.14
C LEU A 48 25.76 9.89 7.66
N ASN A 49 26.31 8.95 8.43
CA ASN A 49 27.43 8.13 7.95
C ASN A 49 26.98 7.15 6.86
N GLU A 50 27.93 6.53 6.17
CA GLU A 50 27.65 5.67 5.02
C GLU A 50 26.76 4.46 5.39
N GLN A 51 26.98 3.85 6.55
CA GLN A 51 26.17 2.74 7.03
C GLN A 51 24.72 3.17 7.28
N ALA A 52 24.51 4.33 7.90
CA ALA A 52 23.17 4.88 8.14
C ALA A 52 22.48 5.27 6.82
N ILE A 53 23.20 5.87 5.86
CA ILE A 53 22.67 6.15 4.52
C ILE A 53 22.19 4.87 3.85
N ASN A 54 22.98 3.80 3.87
CA ASN A 54 22.61 2.53 3.22
C ASN A 54 21.36 1.88 3.84
N LEU A 55 21.02 2.18 5.08
CA LEU A 55 19.83 1.65 5.75
C LEU A 55 18.62 2.58 5.63
N LEU A 56 18.85 3.89 5.74
CA LEU A 56 17.81 4.89 5.94
C LEU A 56 17.49 5.73 4.70
N ASP A 57 18.39 5.85 3.72
CA ASP A 57 18.07 6.53 2.47
C ASP A 57 17.21 5.62 1.59
N PHE A 58 16.00 6.07 1.27
CA PHE A 58 15.04 5.30 0.48
C PHE A 58 15.59 4.89 -0.90
N SER A 59 16.46 5.70 -1.49
CA SER A 59 17.08 5.42 -2.80
C SER A 59 18.06 4.24 -2.77
N LYS A 60 18.52 3.84 -1.57
CA LYS A 60 19.46 2.73 -1.38
C LYS A 60 18.78 1.37 -1.29
N PHE A 61 17.44 1.32 -1.31
CA PHE A 61 16.66 0.09 -1.19
C PHE A 61 17.02 -0.75 0.06
N GLY A 62 17.40 -0.04 1.14
CA GLY A 62 17.82 -0.61 2.42
C GLY A 62 16.66 -0.94 3.36
N LEU A 63 16.93 -0.86 4.67
CA LEU A 63 15.95 -1.17 5.73
C LEU A 63 14.66 -0.38 5.59
N ILE A 64 14.76 0.94 5.35
CA ILE A 64 13.60 1.82 5.27
C ILE A 64 12.67 1.43 4.11
N PHE A 65 13.25 0.99 2.98
CA PHE A 65 12.52 0.53 1.81
C PHE A 65 11.81 -0.82 2.06
N ASN A 66 12.44 -1.71 2.83
CA ASN A 66 11.80 -2.96 3.23
C ASN A 66 10.57 -2.72 4.12
N TYR A 67 10.63 -1.74 5.03
CA TYR A 67 9.47 -1.35 5.84
C TYR A 67 8.36 -0.69 5.03
N ASP A 68 8.73 0.12 4.03
CA ASP A 68 7.77 0.67 3.08
C ASP A 68 7.04 -0.45 2.33
N LEU A 69 7.76 -1.42 1.76
CA LEU A 69 7.15 -2.57 1.08
C LEU A 69 6.29 -3.43 2.01
N LEU A 70 6.70 -3.64 3.26
CA LEU A 70 5.86 -4.29 4.26
C LEU A 70 4.55 -3.52 4.46
N GLY A 71 4.63 -2.19 4.55
CA GLY A 71 3.47 -1.30 4.56
C GLY A 71 2.55 -1.54 3.36
N TYR A 72 3.08 -1.50 2.13
CA TYR A 72 2.30 -1.77 0.92
C TYR A 72 1.66 -3.17 0.93
N GLY A 73 2.34 -4.18 1.45
CA GLY A 73 1.76 -5.52 1.65
C GLY A 73 0.57 -5.50 2.61
N VAL A 74 0.69 -4.81 3.74
CA VAL A 74 -0.39 -4.63 4.72
C VAL A 74 -1.57 -3.87 4.09
N MET A 75 -1.30 -2.84 3.27
CA MET A 75 -2.34 -2.15 2.51
C MET A 75 -3.05 -3.09 1.53
N ALA A 76 -2.33 -3.97 0.84
CA ALA A 76 -2.94 -4.94 -0.08
C ALA A 76 -3.92 -5.88 0.64
N LEU A 77 -3.58 -6.34 1.83
CA LEU A 77 -4.51 -7.09 2.69
C LEU A 77 -5.69 -6.22 3.13
N SER A 78 -5.44 -4.96 3.54
CA SER A 78 -6.50 -4.02 3.91
C SER A 78 -7.52 -3.86 2.78
N THR A 79 -7.08 -3.61 1.56
CA THR A 79 -7.97 -3.46 0.39
C THR A 79 -8.71 -4.74 0.09
N PHE A 80 -8.07 -5.90 0.21
CA PHE A 80 -8.71 -7.20 0.00
C PHE A 80 -9.89 -7.41 0.96
N PHE A 81 -9.66 -7.25 2.26
CA PHE A 81 -10.71 -7.39 3.28
C PHE A 81 -11.80 -6.32 3.15
N THR A 82 -11.44 -5.10 2.75
CA THR A 82 -12.40 -4.03 2.41
C THR A 82 -13.26 -4.41 1.20
N GLY A 83 -12.68 -5.04 0.18
CA GLY A 83 -13.41 -5.58 -0.97
C GLY A 83 -14.33 -6.75 -0.59
N LEU A 84 -13.92 -7.60 0.34
CA LEU A 84 -14.77 -8.69 0.86
C LEU A 84 -15.98 -8.16 1.63
N SER A 85 -15.81 -7.10 2.43
CA SER A 85 -16.90 -6.53 3.21
C SER A 85 -17.92 -5.77 2.36
N MET A 86 -17.51 -5.27 1.18
CA MET A 86 -18.38 -4.49 0.31
C MET A 86 -19.48 -5.35 -0.35
N LYS A 87 -20.73 -4.90 -0.28
CA LYS A 87 -21.87 -5.49 -0.99
C LYS A 87 -22.22 -4.63 -2.22
N PRO A 88 -21.86 -5.08 -3.44
CA PRO A 88 -22.00 -4.24 -4.62
C PRO A 88 -23.47 -4.12 -5.04
N LYS A 89 -23.96 -2.89 -5.20
CA LYS A 89 -25.36 -2.61 -5.61
C LYS A 89 -25.50 -2.40 -7.12
N ASN A 90 -24.44 -1.99 -7.79
CA ASN A 90 -24.45 -1.66 -9.22
C ASN A 90 -23.16 -2.16 -9.92
N LYS A 91 -23.04 -1.91 -11.23
CA LYS A 91 -21.85 -2.33 -12.02
C LYS A 91 -20.56 -1.64 -11.55
N THR A 92 -20.60 -0.36 -11.19
CA THR A 92 -19.45 0.39 -10.66
C THR A 92 -18.92 -0.28 -9.39
N ASP A 93 -19.81 -0.62 -8.46
CA ASP A 93 -19.46 -1.28 -7.21
C ASP A 93 -18.87 -2.68 -7.44
N LYS A 94 -19.38 -3.43 -8.43
CA LYS A 94 -18.83 -4.75 -8.79
C LYS A 94 -17.37 -4.63 -9.24
N TRP A 95 -17.06 -3.65 -10.08
CA TRP A 95 -15.68 -3.39 -10.53
C TRP A 95 -14.78 -2.90 -9.39
N LEU A 96 -15.26 -1.96 -8.57
CA LEU A 96 -14.50 -1.46 -7.42
C LEU A 96 -14.15 -2.62 -6.47
N ARG A 97 -15.13 -3.47 -6.14
CA ARG A 97 -14.92 -4.68 -5.34
C ARG A 97 -13.91 -5.62 -5.97
N ALA A 98 -14.03 -5.88 -7.27
CA ALA A 98 -13.12 -6.79 -7.98
C ALA A 98 -11.67 -6.29 -7.91
N LEU A 99 -11.45 -5.00 -8.20
CA LEU A 99 -10.12 -4.38 -8.08
C LEU A 99 -9.59 -4.49 -6.65
N MET A 100 -10.38 -4.14 -5.63
CA MET A 100 -9.94 -4.25 -4.24
C MET A 100 -9.55 -5.67 -3.83
N ILE A 101 -10.28 -6.69 -4.29
CA ILE A 101 -9.96 -8.10 -4.01
C ILE A 101 -8.71 -8.54 -4.77
N ILE A 102 -8.60 -8.22 -6.07
CA ILE A 102 -7.43 -8.58 -6.89
C ILE A 102 -6.15 -7.95 -6.30
N HIS A 103 -6.26 -6.75 -5.73
CA HIS A 103 -5.12 -6.07 -5.13
C HIS A 103 -4.49 -6.89 -3.98
N GLY A 104 -5.24 -7.76 -3.31
CA GLY A 104 -4.71 -8.66 -2.28
C GLY A 104 -3.54 -9.54 -2.75
N VAL A 105 -3.44 -9.84 -4.05
CA VAL A 105 -2.34 -10.65 -4.62
C VAL A 105 -0.98 -9.97 -4.42
N PHE A 106 -0.93 -8.63 -4.39
CA PHE A 106 0.32 -7.88 -4.20
C PHE A 106 0.94 -8.08 -2.82
N TYR A 107 0.19 -8.59 -1.83
CA TYR A 107 0.74 -8.95 -0.52
C TYR A 107 1.93 -9.91 -0.67
N PHE A 108 1.82 -10.91 -1.56
CA PHE A 108 2.86 -11.91 -1.74
C PHE A 108 4.13 -11.32 -2.33
N SER A 109 4.01 -10.46 -3.36
CA SER A 109 5.17 -9.78 -3.94
C SER A 109 5.81 -8.83 -2.94
N CYS A 110 5.03 -8.01 -2.24
CA CYS A 110 5.54 -7.05 -1.27
C CYS A 110 6.20 -7.71 -0.04
N THR A 111 5.77 -8.93 0.31
CA THR A 111 6.31 -9.65 1.48
C THR A 111 7.51 -10.53 1.13
N PHE A 112 7.41 -11.34 0.07
CA PHE A 112 8.43 -12.35 -0.23
C PHE A 112 9.60 -11.80 -1.05
N MET A 113 9.36 -10.84 -1.95
CA MET A 113 10.41 -10.30 -2.80
C MET A 113 11.54 -9.62 -1.98
N PRO A 114 11.25 -8.80 -0.94
CA PRO A 114 12.30 -8.27 -0.05
C PRO A 114 13.10 -9.34 0.69
N ILE A 115 12.46 -10.43 1.11
CA ILE A 115 13.12 -11.54 1.83
C ILE A 115 14.21 -12.18 0.98
N THR A 116 14.06 -12.20 -0.35
CA THR A 116 15.09 -12.74 -1.26
C THR A 116 16.33 -11.84 -1.40
N GLY A 117 16.30 -10.62 -0.85
CA GLY A 117 17.37 -9.63 -1.01
C GLY A 117 17.48 -9.04 -2.42
N MET A 118 16.49 -9.24 -3.28
CA MET A 118 16.52 -8.80 -4.68
C MET A 118 16.73 -7.27 -4.81
N PHE A 119 16.09 -6.49 -3.95
CA PHE A 119 16.20 -5.03 -3.97
C PHE A 119 17.58 -4.52 -3.49
N ALA A 120 18.17 -5.19 -2.49
CA ALA A 120 19.53 -4.88 -2.03
C ALA A 120 20.60 -5.17 -3.10
N LYS A 121 20.33 -6.09 -4.03
CA LYS A 121 21.20 -6.37 -5.19
C LYS A 121 20.98 -5.38 -6.34
N MET A 122 19.77 -4.82 -6.46
CA MET A 122 19.44 -3.84 -7.50
C MET A 122 20.00 -2.44 -7.21
N SER A 123 20.23 -2.10 -5.93
CA SER A 123 20.88 -0.83 -5.56
C SER A 123 22.34 -0.73 -6.01
N SER A 124 22.97 -1.86 -6.35
CA SER A 124 24.37 -1.95 -6.80
C SER A 124 24.56 -1.66 -8.30
N ASP A 125 23.52 -1.91 -9.11
CA ASP A 125 23.63 -1.98 -10.59
C ASP A 125 23.15 -0.73 -11.32
N GLY A 126 22.91 0.36 -10.58
CA GLY A 126 23.01 1.71 -11.15
C GLY A 126 22.07 2.04 -12.30
N GLU A 127 20.80 1.61 -12.32
CA GLU A 127 19.75 2.25 -13.11
C GLU A 127 18.36 2.00 -12.50
N GLY A 128 17.87 2.97 -11.73
CA GLY A 128 16.61 2.92 -10.97
C GLY A 128 15.32 2.91 -11.81
N ILE A 129 15.37 2.35 -13.01
CA ILE A 129 14.26 2.27 -13.97
C ILE A 129 13.15 1.33 -13.44
N GLY A 130 13.52 0.20 -12.84
CA GLY A 130 12.57 -0.80 -12.32
C GLY A 130 11.64 -0.25 -11.24
N GLY A 131 12.18 0.51 -10.29
CA GLY A 131 11.40 1.15 -9.22
C GLY A 131 10.40 2.19 -9.75
N ARG A 132 10.80 2.99 -10.75
CA ARG A 132 9.91 3.98 -11.39
C ARG A 132 8.76 3.31 -12.13
N PHE A 133 9.03 2.22 -12.87
CA PHE A 133 7.98 1.46 -13.55
C PHE A 133 7.00 0.83 -12.57
N ALA A 134 7.48 0.28 -11.45
CA ALA A 134 6.62 -0.25 -10.41
C ALA A 134 5.69 0.83 -9.83
N LEU A 135 6.21 2.04 -9.61
CA LEU A 135 5.42 3.17 -9.11
C LEU A 135 4.33 3.60 -10.10
N VAL A 136 4.68 3.72 -11.39
CA VAL A 136 3.71 4.06 -12.44
C VAL A 136 2.64 2.98 -12.58
N ALA A 137 3.02 1.70 -12.54
CA ALA A 137 2.07 0.59 -12.55
C ALA A 137 1.10 0.67 -11.36
N TRP A 138 1.60 1.04 -10.18
CA TRP A 138 0.79 1.31 -9.00
C TRP A 138 -0.20 2.45 -9.22
N CYS A 139 0.25 3.59 -9.75
CA CYS A 139 -0.64 4.71 -10.06
C CYS A 139 -1.74 4.33 -11.06
N VAL A 140 -1.38 3.60 -12.12
CA VAL A 140 -2.35 3.12 -13.13
C VAL A 140 -3.38 2.19 -12.52
N TYR A 141 -2.98 1.34 -11.57
CA TYR A 141 -3.88 0.43 -10.87
C TYR A 141 -4.84 1.16 -9.91
N PHE A 142 -4.33 2.16 -9.17
CA PHE A 142 -5.13 2.86 -8.15
C PHE A 142 -6.01 3.99 -8.70
N LEU A 143 -5.68 4.52 -9.88
CA LEU A 143 -6.52 5.51 -10.54
C LEU A 143 -7.98 5.04 -10.73
N PRO A 144 -8.27 3.86 -11.32
CA PRO A 144 -9.64 3.38 -11.45
C PRO A 144 -10.28 3.08 -10.08
N VAL A 145 -9.52 2.62 -9.08
CA VAL A 145 -10.03 2.43 -7.71
C VAL A 145 -10.51 3.76 -7.13
N GLY A 146 -9.72 4.83 -7.28
CA GLY A 146 -10.09 6.17 -6.83
C GLY A 146 -11.34 6.72 -7.53
N ILE A 147 -11.39 6.61 -8.86
CA ILE A 147 -12.54 7.07 -9.66
C ILE A 147 -13.81 6.30 -9.28
N LEU A 148 -13.73 4.97 -9.19
CA LEU A 148 -14.90 4.14 -8.86
C LEU A 148 -15.37 4.37 -7.42
N SER A 149 -14.46 4.57 -6.48
CA SER A 149 -14.79 4.97 -5.11
C SER A 149 -15.48 6.33 -5.05
N PHE A 150 -14.98 7.32 -5.77
CA PHE A 150 -15.65 8.62 -5.88
C PHE A 150 -17.06 8.49 -6.45
N LEU A 151 -17.22 7.73 -7.53
CA LEU A 151 -18.53 7.48 -8.14
C LEU A 151 -19.49 6.71 -7.21
N HIS A 152 -18.96 5.80 -6.40
CA HIS A 152 -19.71 5.06 -5.38
C HIS A 152 -20.29 6.00 -4.33
N PHE A 153 -19.46 6.88 -3.75
CA PHE A 153 -19.88 7.80 -2.69
C PHE A 153 -20.69 9.01 -3.20
N ARG A 154 -20.46 9.47 -4.45
CA ARG A 154 -21.21 10.62 -5.03
C ARG A 154 -22.68 10.31 -5.31
N LYS A 155 -23.03 9.05 -5.57
CA LYS A 155 -24.41 8.65 -5.93
C LYS A 155 -25.33 8.50 -4.71
N ARG A 156 -24.95 9.09 -3.59
CA ARG A 156 -25.70 9.14 -2.33
C ARG A 156 -25.84 10.57 -1.88
#